data_AF-A0A8J7V2K4-F1
#
_entry.id   AF-A0A8J7V2K4-F1
#
_cell.length_a   1.000
_cell.length_b   1.000
_cell.length_c   1.000
_cell.angle_alpha   90.00
_cell.angle_beta   90.00
_cell.angle_gamma   90.00
#
_symmetry.space_group_name_H-M   'P 1'
#
loop_
_entity.id
_entity.type
_entity.pdbx_description
1 polymer ?
#
loop_
_entity_poly.entity_id
_entity_poly.type
_entity_poly.pdbx_seq_one_letter_code
_entity_poly.pdbx_strand_id
1 'polypeptide(L)'
;MSTADTQAPTLPIHEIQSLVAKRFGVTVDKLLIDSRSPVYVLPRQVAMYLAAELTGYSEARIGNAFRRDRTTVRFARDSVAAKCRGDRDLAMTVTALRAELSERMPVDRISNEVAARNLVAAASVAVEGGNQAIFERLAAVAAIDPGRVVQELDHMARRLEREIGR
;
A
#
# COMPACT_ATOMS: atom_id res chain seq x y z
N MET A 1 -13.31 24.30 6.57
CA MET A 1 -13.10 24.04 5.13
C MET A 1 -11.86 23.17 5.01
N SER A 2 -12.02 21.87 4.76
CA SER A 2 -10.89 20.94 4.60
C SER A 2 -10.58 20.81 3.11
N THR A 3 -9.33 21.07 2.77
CA THR A 3 -8.79 21.10 1.41
C THR A 3 -9.09 19.80 0.67
N ALA A 4 -9.60 19.96 -0.55
CA ALA A 4 -9.95 18.88 -1.46
C ALA A 4 -8.83 17.84 -1.58
N ASP A 5 -9.15 16.59 -1.25
CA ASP A 5 -8.41 15.39 -1.63
C ASP A 5 -8.47 15.26 -3.17
N THR A 6 -7.67 16.05 -3.89
CA THR A 6 -7.35 15.76 -5.30
C THR A 6 -6.29 14.65 -5.31
N GLN A 7 -6.70 13.42 -4.98
CA GLN A 7 -5.91 12.24 -5.32
C GLN A 7 -6.35 11.73 -6.68
N ALA A 8 -5.35 11.35 -7.49
CA ALA A 8 -5.46 10.57 -8.73
C ALA A 8 -6.52 9.45 -8.63
N PRO A 9 -7.01 8.87 -9.74
CA PRO A 9 -7.99 7.78 -9.70
C PRO A 9 -7.44 6.57 -8.93
N THR A 10 -7.72 6.59 -7.63
CA THR A 10 -7.32 5.58 -6.66
C THR A 10 -8.39 4.51 -6.61
N LEU A 11 -8.00 3.22 -6.59
CA LEU A 11 -8.93 2.11 -6.38
C LEU A 11 -9.85 2.39 -5.18
N PRO A 12 -11.18 2.40 -5.38
CA PRO A 12 -12.08 2.73 -4.29
C PRO A 12 -12.11 1.59 -3.26
N ILE A 13 -12.19 1.93 -1.97
CA ILE A 13 -12.15 0.93 -0.87
C ILE A 13 -13.25 -0.14 -1.02
N HIS A 14 -14.41 0.19 -1.61
CA HIS A 14 -15.50 -0.76 -1.79
C HIS A 14 -15.15 -1.92 -2.74
N GLU A 15 -14.27 -1.71 -3.72
CA GLU A 15 -13.79 -2.78 -4.61
C GLU A 15 -12.92 -3.77 -3.82
N ILE A 16 -12.06 -3.26 -2.95
CA ILE A 16 -11.23 -4.07 -2.04
C ILE A 16 -12.12 -4.87 -1.10
N GLN A 17 -13.11 -4.22 -0.48
CA GLN A 17 -14.07 -4.88 0.40
C GLN A 17 -14.80 -6.02 -0.34
N SER A 18 -15.28 -5.76 -1.55
CA SER A 18 -16.04 -6.71 -2.36
C SER A 18 -15.19 -7.92 -2.76
N LEU A 19 -13.97 -7.68 -3.23
CA LEU A 19 -13.09 -8.77 -3.65
C LEU A 19 -12.62 -9.63 -2.47
N VAL A 20 -12.23 -9.00 -1.36
CA VAL A 20 -11.82 -9.72 -0.16
C VAL A 20 -13.01 -10.51 0.42
N ALA A 21 -14.20 -9.92 0.48
CA ALA A 21 -15.42 -10.62 0.90
C ALA A 21 -15.64 -11.90 0.07
N LYS A 22 -15.58 -11.78 -1.26
CA LYS A 22 -15.70 -12.91 -2.20
C LYS A 22 -14.63 -13.98 -1.94
N ARG A 23 -13.37 -13.59 -1.76
CA ARG A 23 -12.26 -14.54 -1.55
C ARG A 23 -12.42 -15.36 -0.27
N PHE A 24 -12.90 -14.74 0.80
CA PHE A 24 -13.08 -15.40 2.10
C PHE A 24 -14.49 -15.99 2.32
N GLY A 25 -15.38 -15.93 1.32
CA GLY A 25 -16.73 -16.50 1.42
C GLY A 25 -17.64 -15.77 2.41
N VAL A 26 -17.42 -14.46 2.62
CA VAL A 26 -18.26 -13.61 3.48
C VAL A 26 -18.94 -12.53 2.66
N THR A 27 -19.98 -11.88 3.20
CA THR A 27 -20.56 -10.69 2.56
C THR A 27 -19.83 -9.42 2.99
N VAL A 28 -19.91 -8.37 2.19
CA VAL A 28 -19.36 -7.04 2.56
C VAL A 28 -19.97 -6.56 3.89
N ASP A 29 -21.26 -6.77 4.11
CA ASP A 29 -21.89 -6.42 5.39
C ASP A 29 -21.23 -7.13 6.59
N LYS A 30 -20.85 -8.42 6.44
CA LYS A 30 -20.12 -9.16 7.48
C LYS A 30 -18.70 -8.64 7.69
N LEU A 31 -18.08 -8.02 6.69
CA LEU A 31 -16.84 -7.27 6.90
C LEU A 31 -17.07 -6.01 7.74
N LEU A 32 -18.24 -5.37 7.67
CA LEU A 32 -18.51 -4.09 8.33
C LEU A 32 -19.12 -4.20 9.74
N ILE A 33 -19.66 -5.37 10.12
CA ILE A 33 -20.21 -5.55 11.47
C ILE A 33 -19.14 -5.48 12.57
N ASP A 34 -19.57 -5.13 13.79
CA ASP A 34 -18.72 -5.26 14.96
C ASP A 34 -18.74 -6.70 15.51
N SER A 35 -17.95 -7.58 14.88
CA SER A 35 -17.75 -8.95 15.37
C SER A 35 -16.27 -9.26 15.53
N ARG A 36 -15.96 -9.93 16.65
CA ARG A 36 -14.65 -10.48 16.99
C ARG A 36 -14.44 -11.92 16.50
N SER A 37 -15.42 -12.52 15.83
CA SER A 37 -15.28 -13.86 15.27
C SER A 37 -14.13 -13.90 14.25
N PRO A 38 -13.17 -14.84 14.35
CA PRO A 38 -12.05 -14.95 13.41
C PRO A 38 -12.47 -15.02 11.94
N VAL A 39 -13.63 -15.65 11.68
CA VAL A 39 -14.26 -15.77 10.35
C VAL A 39 -14.51 -14.40 9.70
N TYR A 40 -14.75 -13.35 10.49
CA TYR A 40 -14.96 -11.99 9.99
C TYR A 40 -13.77 -11.07 10.25
N VAL A 41 -13.01 -11.31 11.32
CA VAL A 41 -11.85 -10.50 11.69
C VAL A 41 -10.73 -10.64 10.67
N LEU A 42 -10.36 -11.86 10.28
CA LEU A 42 -9.25 -12.06 9.36
C LEU A 42 -9.53 -11.42 7.98
N PRO A 43 -10.69 -11.65 7.33
CA PRO A 43 -11.00 -10.98 6.06
C PRO A 43 -11.03 -9.46 6.18
N ARG A 44 -11.57 -8.91 7.28
CA ARG A 44 -11.59 -7.46 7.52
C ARG A 44 -10.17 -6.89 7.64
N GLN A 45 -9.30 -7.56 8.39
CA GLN A 45 -7.91 -7.15 8.55
C GLN A 45 -7.16 -7.18 7.21
N VAL A 46 -7.36 -8.22 6.41
CA VAL A 46 -6.78 -8.33 5.06
C VAL A 46 -7.27 -7.20 4.16
N ALA A 47 -8.57 -6.88 4.18
CA ALA A 47 -9.12 -5.76 3.40
C ALA A 47 -8.53 -4.40 3.83
N MET A 48 -8.36 -4.15 5.12
CA MET A 48 -7.71 -2.93 5.63
C MET A 48 -6.23 -2.84 5.25
N TYR A 49 -5.51 -3.97 5.31
CA TYR A 49 -4.11 -4.07 4.90
C TYR A 49 -3.95 -3.72 3.42
N LEU A 50 -4.74 -4.35 2.54
CA LEU A 50 -4.72 -4.07 1.10
C LEU A 50 -5.16 -2.64 0.78
N ALA A 51 -6.15 -2.09 1.50
CA ALA A 51 -6.55 -0.70 1.33
C ALA A 51 -5.40 0.27 1.66
N ALA A 52 -4.67 0.02 2.75
CA ALA A 52 -3.53 0.86 3.14
C ALA A 52 -2.38 0.82 2.13
N GLU A 53 -2.16 -0.33 1.48
CA GLU A 53 -1.09 -0.49 0.50
C GLU A 53 -1.45 0.03 -0.89
N LEU A 54 -2.68 -0.19 -1.33
CA LEU A 54 -3.06 0.03 -2.73
C LEU A 54 -3.69 1.39 -2.99
N THR A 55 -4.30 2.02 -1.98
CA THR A 55 -5.08 3.25 -2.22
C THR A 55 -4.35 4.54 -1.84
N GLY A 56 -3.36 4.48 -0.94
CA GLY A 56 -2.75 5.69 -0.39
C GLY A 56 -3.73 6.58 0.40
N TYR A 57 -4.91 6.05 0.79
CA TYR A 57 -5.83 6.75 1.67
C TYR A 57 -5.31 6.76 3.10
N SER A 58 -5.66 7.81 3.86
CA SER A 58 -5.29 7.90 5.26
C SER A 58 -5.92 6.78 6.11
N GLU A 59 -5.25 6.38 7.19
CA GLU A 59 -5.77 5.37 8.13
C GLU A 59 -7.15 5.76 8.69
N ALA A 60 -7.43 7.05 8.83
CA ALA A 60 -8.74 7.55 9.24
C ALA A 60 -9.81 7.34 8.17
N ARG A 61 -9.50 7.62 6.89
CA ARG A 61 -10.42 7.40 5.77
C ARG A 61 -10.72 5.91 5.57
N ILE A 62 -9.69 5.07 5.68
CA ILE A 62 -9.84 3.61 5.66
C ILE A 62 -10.70 3.16 6.84
N GLY A 63 -10.38 3.60 8.07
CA GLY A 63 -11.14 3.27 9.27
C GLY A 63 -12.63 3.60 9.13
N ASN A 64 -12.96 4.79 8.63
CA ASN A 64 -14.34 5.21 8.35
C ASN A 64 -15.05 4.25 7.39
N ALA A 65 -14.41 3.84 6.30
CA ALA A 65 -14.98 2.90 5.34
C ALA A 65 -15.26 1.51 5.93
N PHE A 66 -14.55 1.13 6.99
CA PHE A 66 -14.76 -0.13 7.72
C PHE A 66 -15.52 0.02 9.04
N ARG A 67 -16.00 1.22 9.39
CA ARG A 67 -16.63 1.57 10.68
C ARG A 67 -15.73 1.25 11.88
N ARG A 68 -14.43 1.54 11.77
CA ARG A 68 -13.40 1.29 12.80
C ARG A 68 -12.55 2.53 13.06
N ASP A 69 -11.92 2.54 14.23
CA ASP A 69 -10.92 3.55 14.57
C ASP A 69 -9.65 3.40 13.72
N ARG A 70 -8.95 4.52 13.46
CA ARG A 70 -7.68 4.54 12.70
C ARG A 70 -6.63 3.60 13.29
N THR A 71 -6.59 3.44 14.61
CA THR A 71 -5.67 2.53 15.30
C THR A 71 -5.97 1.07 14.99
N THR A 72 -7.23 0.73 14.67
CA THR A 72 -7.61 -0.61 14.21
C THR A 72 -7.02 -0.90 12.83
N VAL A 73 -6.96 0.09 11.94
CA VAL A 73 -6.33 -0.05 10.63
C VAL A 73 -4.83 -0.31 10.78
N ARG A 74 -4.16 0.47 11.63
CA ARG A 74 -2.75 0.25 11.97
C ARG A 74 -2.50 -1.16 12.49
N PHE A 75 -3.27 -1.58 13.50
CA PHE A 75 -3.18 -2.92 14.06
C PHE A 75 -3.44 -4.02 13.02
N ALA A 76 -4.42 -3.82 12.12
CA ALA A 76 -4.70 -4.77 11.05
C ALA A 76 -3.49 -4.95 10.12
N ARG A 77 -2.78 -3.85 9.78
CA ARG A 77 -1.58 -3.93 8.94
C ARG A 77 -0.48 -4.76 9.60
N ASP A 78 -0.16 -4.46 10.85
CA ASP A 78 0.87 -5.17 11.60
C ASP A 78 0.50 -6.65 11.78
N SER A 79 -0.79 -6.92 12.07
CA SER A 79 -1.30 -8.27 12.27
C SER A 79 -1.25 -9.11 10.99
N VAL A 80 -1.67 -8.57 9.84
CA VAL A 80 -1.63 -9.30 8.57
C VAL A 80 -0.19 -9.53 8.12
N ALA A 81 0.67 -8.50 8.21
CA ALA A 81 2.09 -8.65 7.88
C ALA A 81 2.78 -9.72 8.75
N ALA A 82 2.43 -9.79 10.04
CA ALA A 82 2.92 -10.85 10.94
C ALA A 82 2.39 -12.23 10.56
N LYS A 83 1.09 -12.36 10.29
CA LYS A 83 0.49 -13.65 9.90
C LYS A 83 1.05 -14.17 8.58
N CYS A 84 1.26 -13.32 7.57
CA CYS A 84 1.87 -13.72 6.29
C CYS A 84 3.30 -14.28 6.44
N ARG A 85 4.03 -13.94 7.51
CA ARG A 85 5.35 -14.54 7.78
C ARG A 85 5.27 -15.98 8.29
N GLY A 86 4.18 -16.35 8.94
CA GLY A 86 3.98 -17.67 9.54
C GLY A 86 2.98 -18.58 8.80
N ASP A 87 2.15 -18.01 7.94
CA ASP A 87 1.09 -18.70 7.20
C ASP A 87 1.27 -18.46 5.69
N ARG A 88 1.77 -19.51 5.01
CA ARG A 88 2.05 -19.48 3.57
C ARG A 88 0.77 -19.36 2.74
N ASP A 89 -0.32 -19.98 3.17
CA ASP A 89 -1.58 -19.98 2.42
C ASP A 89 -2.23 -18.59 2.48
N LEU A 90 -2.16 -17.95 3.66
CA LEU A 90 -2.57 -16.56 3.80
C LEU A 90 -1.69 -15.64 2.95
N ALA A 91 -0.36 -15.81 2.98
CA ALA A 91 0.55 -15.00 2.18
C ALA A 91 0.23 -15.10 0.68
N MET A 92 0.04 -16.32 0.16
CA MET A 92 -0.36 -16.55 -1.24
C MET A 92 -1.72 -15.93 -1.55
N THR A 93 -2.69 -16.03 -0.64
CA THR A 93 -4.01 -15.42 -0.79
C THR A 93 -3.93 -13.90 -0.88
N VAL A 94 -3.14 -13.27 -0.01
CA VAL A 94 -2.93 -11.81 0.00
C VAL A 94 -2.20 -11.36 -1.26
N THR A 95 -1.18 -12.09 -1.73
CA THR A 95 -0.47 -11.80 -2.98
C THR A 95 -1.41 -11.88 -4.18
N ALA A 96 -2.26 -12.92 -4.26
CA ALA A 96 -3.22 -13.07 -5.35
C ALA A 96 -4.27 -11.94 -5.36
N LEU A 97 -4.83 -11.61 -4.19
CA LEU A 97 -5.75 -10.48 -4.04
C LEU A 97 -5.11 -9.15 -4.45
N ARG A 98 -3.84 -8.94 -4.09
CA ARG A 98 -3.08 -7.74 -4.48
C ARG A 98 -2.95 -7.65 -5.99
N ALA A 99 -2.51 -8.73 -6.64
CA ALA A 99 -2.35 -8.78 -8.10
C ALA A 99 -3.68 -8.49 -8.82
N GLU A 100 -4.76 -9.14 -8.42
CA GLU A 100 -6.09 -8.92 -9.01
C GLU A 100 -6.61 -7.49 -8.81
N LEU A 101 -6.37 -6.88 -7.64
CA LEU A 101 -6.75 -5.48 -7.39
C LEU A 101 -5.91 -4.49 -8.20
N SER A 102 -4.63 -4.79 -8.41
CA SER A 102 -3.74 -3.98 -9.24
C SER A 102 -4.14 -4.02 -10.72
N GLU A 103 -4.58 -5.17 -11.23
CA GLU A 103 -5.08 -5.32 -12.61
C GLU A 103 -6.39 -4.56 -12.85
N ARG A 104 -7.24 -4.47 -11.83
CA ARG A 104 -8.52 -3.74 -11.88
C ARG A 104 -8.35 -2.22 -11.84
N MET A 105 -7.17 -1.70 -11.50
CA MET A 105 -6.92 -0.27 -11.56
C MET A 105 -6.67 0.19 -13.00
N PRO A 106 -7.39 1.19 -13.53
CA PRO A 106 -6.86 2.00 -14.61
C PRO A 106 -5.75 2.86 -14.00
N VAL A 107 -4.57 2.29 -13.82
CA VAL A 107 -3.37 3.07 -13.61
C VAL A 107 -3.22 3.87 -14.90
N ASP A 108 -3.43 5.18 -14.85
CA ASP A 108 -3.14 6.04 -15.99
C ASP A 108 -1.68 5.78 -16.36
N ARG A 109 -1.47 4.96 -17.40
CA ARG A 109 -0.16 4.38 -17.75
C ARG A 109 0.87 5.51 -17.93
N ILE A 110 0.40 6.67 -18.35
CA ILE A 110 1.18 7.88 -18.57
C ILE A 110 1.85 8.35 -17.26
N SER A 111 1.15 8.39 -16.12
CA SER A 111 1.74 8.90 -14.88
C SER A 111 2.76 7.95 -14.27
N ASN A 112 2.54 6.64 -14.38
CA ASN A 112 3.47 5.65 -13.82
C ASN A 112 4.66 5.37 -14.76
N GLU A 113 4.48 5.48 -16.08
CA GLU A 113 5.57 5.37 -17.04
C GLU A 113 6.45 6.63 -17.03
N VAL A 114 5.86 7.82 -16.82
CA VAL A 114 6.62 9.07 -16.60
C VAL A 114 7.29 9.06 -15.23
N ALA A 115 6.62 8.60 -14.16
CA ALA A 115 7.26 8.47 -12.85
C ALA A 115 8.39 7.43 -12.87
N ALA A 116 8.18 6.26 -13.46
CA ALA A 116 9.21 5.23 -13.62
C ALA A 116 10.34 5.70 -14.55
N ARG A 117 10.04 6.38 -15.67
CA ARG A 117 11.08 7.01 -16.51
C ARG A 117 11.84 8.09 -15.77
N ASN A 118 11.18 8.94 -14.99
CA ASN A 118 11.83 9.99 -14.23
C ASN A 118 12.65 9.42 -13.06
N LEU A 119 12.23 8.31 -12.48
CA LEU A 119 12.93 7.61 -11.40
C LEU A 119 14.13 6.83 -11.93
N VAL A 120 14.01 6.22 -13.12
CA VAL A 120 15.13 5.63 -13.87
C VAL A 120 16.09 6.72 -14.37
N ALA A 121 15.58 7.85 -14.86
CA ALA A 121 16.41 8.99 -15.29
C ALA A 121 17.13 9.65 -14.10
N ALA A 122 16.45 9.84 -12.97
CA ALA A 122 17.06 10.33 -11.73
C ALA A 122 18.08 9.33 -11.17
N ALA A 123 17.80 8.02 -11.27
CA ALA A 123 18.77 6.99 -10.95
C ALA A 123 19.97 7.00 -11.91
N SER A 124 19.78 7.21 -13.22
CA SER A 124 20.87 7.38 -14.19
C SER A 124 21.72 8.62 -13.90
N VAL A 125 21.11 9.74 -13.52
CA VAL A 125 21.84 10.94 -13.08
C VAL A 125 22.61 10.68 -11.77
N ALA A 126 22.07 9.86 -10.86
CA ALA A 126 22.78 9.44 -9.66
C ALA A 126 23.91 8.41 -9.95
N VAL A 127 23.78 7.61 -11.03
CA VAL A 127 24.79 6.64 -11.49
C VAL A 127 26.02 7.34 -12.07
N GLU A 128 25.87 8.53 -12.65
CA GLU A 128 27.01 9.36 -13.06
C GLU A 128 27.80 9.94 -11.86
N GLY A 129 27.26 9.90 -10.64
CA GLY A 129 27.86 10.44 -9.41
C GLY A 129 28.56 9.42 -8.47
N GLY A 130 28.54 8.12 -8.77
CA GLY A 130 29.41 7.15 -8.09
C GLY A 130 29.09 6.78 -6.63
N ASN A 131 27.82 6.80 -6.18
CA ASN A 131 27.47 6.44 -4.79
C ASN A 131 26.80 5.05 -4.66
N GLN A 132 27.61 4.00 -4.74
CA GLN A 132 27.25 2.57 -4.66
C GLN A 132 26.32 2.23 -3.47
N ALA A 133 26.51 2.87 -2.32
CA ALA A 133 25.78 2.57 -1.08
C ALA A 133 24.29 2.95 -1.14
N ILE A 134 23.94 3.98 -1.92
CA ILE A 134 22.54 4.39 -2.12
C ILE A 134 21.82 3.35 -2.99
N PHE A 135 22.49 2.87 -4.03
CA PHE A 135 21.96 1.87 -4.94
C PHE A 135 21.67 0.54 -4.23
N GLU A 136 22.60 0.04 -3.41
CA GLU A 136 22.39 -1.19 -2.64
C GLU A 136 21.21 -1.08 -1.66
N ARG A 137 21.06 0.08 -1.01
CA ARG A 137 19.95 0.31 -0.08
C ARG A 137 18.60 0.37 -0.78
N LEU A 138 18.53 1.04 -1.93
CA LEU A 138 17.30 1.13 -2.72
C LEU A 138 16.92 -0.21 -3.35
N ALA A 139 17.90 -0.95 -3.87
CA ALA A 139 17.69 -2.30 -4.42
C ALA A 139 17.21 -3.28 -3.34
N ALA A 140 17.77 -3.21 -2.12
CA ALA A 140 17.32 -4.03 -0.99
C ALA A 140 15.88 -3.72 -0.57
N VAL A 141 15.48 -2.44 -0.56
CA VAL A 141 14.09 -2.04 -0.27
C VAL A 141 13.15 -2.50 -1.38
N ALA A 142 13.54 -2.35 -2.65
CA ALA A 142 12.76 -2.77 -3.81
C ALA A 142 12.53 -4.29 -3.86
N ALA A 143 13.49 -5.10 -3.40
CA ALA A 143 13.37 -6.55 -3.34
C ALA A 143 12.37 -7.05 -2.26
N ILE A 144 12.17 -6.25 -1.21
CA ILE A 144 11.29 -6.61 -0.07
C ILE A 144 9.88 -6.03 -0.28
N ASP A 145 9.78 -4.78 -0.75
CA ASP A 145 8.52 -4.12 -1.04
C ASP A 145 8.72 -3.04 -2.13
N PRO A 146 8.48 -3.39 -3.41
CA PRO A 146 8.63 -2.48 -4.54
C PRO A 146 7.80 -1.19 -4.39
N GLY A 147 6.66 -1.25 -3.69
CA GLY A 147 5.78 -0.10 -3.48
C GLY A 147 6.34 0.95 -2.52
N ARG A 148 7.33 0.58 -1.69
CA ARG A 148 7.92 1.47 -0.69
C ARG A 148 9.09 2.30 -1.21
N VAL A 149 9.63 1.95 -2.39
CA VAL A 149 10.79 2.63 -2.99
C VAL A 149 10.53 4.12 -3.22
N VAL A 150 9.32 4.48 -3.67
CA VAL A 150 8.94 5.88 -3.92
C VAL A 150 8.92 6.68 -2.61
N GLN A 151 8.43 6.10 -1.51
CA GLN A 151 8.38 6.76 -0.20
C GLN A 151 9.77 6.97 0.41
N GLU A 152 10.66 5.99 0.25
CA GLU A 152 12.05 6.10 0.72
C GLU A 152 12.85 7.11 -0.09
N LEU A 153 12.68 7.13 -1.42
CA LEU A 153 13.31 8.15 -2.28
C LEU A 153 12.86 9.56 -1.92
N ASP A 154 11.57 9.76 -1.70
CA ASP A 154 10.99 11.04 -1.29
C ASP A 154 11.50 11.46 0.11
N HIS A 155 11.69 10.51 1.03
CA HIS A 155 12.31 10.79 2.33
C HIS A 155 13.81 11.15 2.22
N MET A 156 14.55 10.45 1.36
CA MET A 156 15.97 10.69 1.10
C MET A 156 16.18 12.04 0.41
N ALA A 157 15.37 12.38 -0.59
CA ALA A 157 15.41 13.66 -1.30
C ALA A 157 15.21 14.84 -0.32
N ARG A 158 14.17 14.80 0.52
CA ARG A 158 13.93 15.81 1.58
C ARG A 158 15.04 15.91 2.62
N ARG A 159 15.83 14.86 2.78
CA ARG A 159 16.95 14.86 3.73
C ARG A 159 18.20 15.48 3.08
N LEU A 160 18.46 15.16 1.81
CA LEU A 160 19.51 15.83 1.02
C LEU A 160 19.24 17.32 0.87
N GLU A 161 18.01 17.72 0.55
CA GLU A 161 17.63 19.14 0.42
C GLU A 161 17.90 19.94 1.71
N ARG A 162 17.77 19.30 2.88
CA ARG A 162 18.08 19.90 4.18
C ARG A 162 19.58 19.95 4.49
N GLU A 163 20.38 19.06 3.92
CA GLU A 163 21.84 19.06 4.05
C GLU A 163 22.50 20.03 3.06
N ILE A 164 21.92 20.20 1.86
CA ILE A 164 22.42 21.10 0.81
C ILE A 164 21.98 22.56 1.03
N GLY A 165 20.84 22.78 1.70
CA GLY A 165 20.35 24.13 2.05
C GLY A 165 21.03 24.79 3.25
N ARG A 166 22.24 24.34 3.64
CA ARG A 166 23.08 24.91 4.70
C ARG A 166 24.41 25.42 4.16
#